data_AF-A0A955GAC2-F1
#
_entry.id   AF-A0A955GAC2-F1
#
_cell.length_a   1.000
_cell.length_b   1.000
_cell.length_c   1.000
_cell.angle_alpha   90.00
_cell.angle_beta   90.00
_cell.angle_gamma   90.00
#
_symmetry.space_group_name_H-M   'P 1'
#
loop_
_entity.id
_entity.type
_entity.pdbx_description
1 polymer ?
#
loop_
_entity_poly.entity_id
_entity_poly.type
_entity_poly.pdbx_seq_one_letter_code
_entity_poly.pdbx_strand_id
1 'polypeptide(L)'
;MKFARRIASLLVTLVLIGAILITWFAREDIYDWWVLRNYTPPQEVASLADETTMTSHARRIFYVNHPDIAQASQFNQACSQETSIVIGCYIPGKGIYIFNITDQRLAGVKQVTAAHEMLHAAYDRLSLSEQRHVDALTEAEYDKLTNQRIKDNVEKYRSQDPSVVSNELHSILATEVSDLSPELENYYKQYFTDRQAVVRYSNHYEAEFTNRQQQVANYDKQLAELKGSIDAGKNELNLQLNALKAEKNRLDSLISQNRIAEYNNAVPGFNANVGSYNVLVHKVDNDINTYNQIVQSRNNIAGEMQDLANSIDSRPQSF
;
A
#
# COMPACT_ATOMS: atom_id res chain seq x y z
N MET A 1 -46.97 -45.30 -38.63
CA MET A 1 -46.13 -45.79 -37.51
C MET A 1 -44.63 -45.50 -37.67
N LYS A 2 -43.97 -45.86 -38.78
CA LYS A 2 -42.51 -45.62 -38.96
C LYS A 2 -42.12 -44.12 -38.99
N PHE A 3 -42.95 -43.27 -39.58
CA PHE A 3 -42.73 -41.81 -39.65
C PHE A 3 -42.82 -41.14 -38.26
N ALA A 4 -43.86 -41.49 -37.47
CA ALA A 4 -44.00 -41.01 -36.10
C ALA A 4 -42.83 -41.45 -35.18
N ARG A 5 -42.31 -42.67 -35.34
CA ARG A 5 -41.10 -43.12 -34.62
C ARG A 5 -39.84 -42.35 -35.02
N ARG A 6 -39.70 -41.96 -36.30
CA ARG A 6 -38.57 -41.14 -36.77
C ARG A 6 -38.64 -39.72 -36.23
N ILE A 7 -39.83 -39.12 -36.21
CA ILE A 7 -40.04 -37.80 -35.59
C ILE A 7 -39.75 -37.85 -34.08
N ALA A 8 -40.27 -38.87 -33.39
CA ALA A 8 -40.01 -39.03 -31.96
C ALA A 8 -38.50 -39.22 -31.65
N SER A 9 -37.80 -40.05 -32.44
CA SER A 9 -36.35 -40.24 -32.31
C SER A 9 -35.54 -38.96 -32.58
N LEU A 10 -35.94 -38.19 -33.59
CA LEU A 10 -35.31 -36.91 -33.91
C LEU A 10 -35.55 -35.87 -32.79
N LEU A 11 -36.77 -35.82 -32.23
CA LEU A 11 -37.08 -34.96 -31.08
C LEU A 11 -36.26 -35.33 -29.84
N VAL A 12 -36.16 -36.62 -29.50
CA VAL A 12 -35.33 -37.08 -28.39
C VAL A 12 -33.86 -36.71 -28.62
N THR A 13 -33.35 -36.88 -29.85
CA THR A 13 -31.97 -36.52 -30.19
C THR A 13 -31.72 -35.02 -30.05
N LEU A 14 -32.65 -34.18 -30.51
CA LEU A 14 -32.57 -32.72 -30.35
C LEU A 14 -32.65 -32.29 -28.89
N VAL A 15 -33.47 -32.96 -28.08
CA VAL A 15 -33.53 -32.71 -26.62
C VAL A 15 -32.22 -33.10 -25.95
N LEU A 16 -31.62 -34.24 -26.31
CA LEU A 16 -30.32 -34.66 -25.75
C LEU A 16 -29.19 -33.71 -26.16
N ILE A 17 -29.14 -33.29 -27.43
CA ILE A 17 -28.16 -32.28 -27.89
C ILE A 17 -28.38 -30.95 -27.18
N GLY A 18 -29.64 -30.50 -27.05
CA GLY A 18 -29.99 -29.30 -26.31
C GLY A 18 -29.58 -29.37 -24.84
N ALA A 19 -29.81 -30.52 -24.19
CA ALA A 19 -29.38 -30.75 -22.81
C ALA A 19 -27.85 -30.70 -22.67
N ILE A 20 -27.10 -31.33 -23.59
CA ILE A 20 -25.63 -31.29 -23.60
C ILE A 20 -25.13 -29.85 -23.76
N LEU A 21 -25.70 -29.09 -24.70
CA LEU A 21 -25.32 -27.69 -24.92
C LEU A 21 -25.64 -26.83 -23.69
N ILE A 22 -26.82 -26.97 -23.10
CA ILE A 22 -27.20 -26.25 -21.87
C ILE A 22 -26.24 -26.59 -20.73
N THR A 23 -25.92 -27.88 -20.52
CA THR A 23 -24.99 -28.28 -19.47
C THR A 23 -23.58 -27.76 -19.71
N TRP A 24 -23.16 -27.59 -20.96
CA TRP A 24 -21.85 -27.06 -21.28
C TRP A 24 -21.77 -25.54 -21.06
N PHE A 25 -22.79 -24.80 -21.49
CA PHE A 25 -22.84 -23.33 -21.32
C PHE A 25 -23.17 -22.90 -19.88
N ALA A 26 -23.99 -23.67 -19.15
CA ALA A 26 -24.37 -23.38 -17.76
C ALA A 26 -23.55 -24.17 -16.74
N ARG A 27 -22.38 -24.72 -17.14
CA ARG A 27 -21.59 -25.63 -16.29
C ARG A 27 -21.22 -25.00 -14.94
N GLU A 28 -20.80 -23.72 -14.95
CA GLU A 28 -20.37 -23.00 -13.75
C GLU A 28 -21.57 -22.72 -12.85
N ASP A 29 -22.71 -22.29 -13.40
CA ASP A 29 -23.93 -22.04 -12.63
C ASP A 29 -24.48 -23.33 -11.98
N ILE A 30 -24.41 -24.46 -12.70
CA ILE A 30 -24.81 -25.78 -12.18
C ILE A 30 -23.87 -26.21 -11.06
N TYR A 31 -22.55 -26.08 -11.26
CA TYR A 31 -21.54 -26.40 -10.27
C TYR A 31 -21.70 -25.53 -9.02
N ASP A 32 -21.79 -24.22 -9.18
CA ASP A 32 -21.98 -23.26 -8.09
C ASP A 32 -23.26 -23.56 -7.31
N TRP A 33 -24.38 -23.81 -7.99
CA TRP A 33 -25.63 -24.18 -7.32
C TRP A 33 -25.47 -25.47 -6.52
N TRP A 34 -24.80 -26.49 -7.09
CA TRP A 34 -24.61 -27.77 -6.43
C TRP A 34 -23.74 -27.66 -5.17
N VAL A 35 -22.64 -26.92 -5.25
CA VAL A 35 -21.72 -26.69 -4.11
C VAL A 35 -22.39 -25.81 -3.05
N LEU A 36 -23.11 -24.77 -3.47
CA LEU A 36 -23.65 -23.76 -2.55
C LEU A 36 -25.04 -24.09 -1.97
N ARG A 37 -25.76 -25.10 -2.48
CA ARG A 37 -27.15 -25.39 -2.07
C ARG A 37 -27.41 -25.49 -0.56
N ASN A 38 -26.42 -25.91 0.21
CA ASN A 38 -26.47 -26.01 1.68
C ASN A 38 -25.29 -25.29 2.33
N TYR A 39 -24.60 -24.41 1.60
CA TYR A 39 -23.47 -23.66 2.12
C TYR A 39 -23.98 -22.43 2.87
N THR A 40 -23.46 -22.23 4.08
CA THR A 40 -23.65 -20.99 4.84
C THR A 40 -22.27 -20.36 5.02
N PRO A 41 -21.99 -19.18 4.43
CA PRO A 41 -20.69 -18.54 4.58
C PRO A 41 -20.45 -18.18 6.04
N PRO A 42 -19.21 -18.33 6.55
CA PRO A 42 -18.82 -17.74 7.83
C PRO A 42 -19.16 -16.25 7.86
N GLN A 43 -19.50 -15.72 9.04
CA GLN A 43 -19.93 -14.32 9.16
C GLN A 43 -18.89 -13.34 8.62
N GLU A 44 -17.61 -13.53 8.96
CA GLU A 44 -16.54 -12.64 8.50
C GLU A 44 -16.34 -12.68 6.98
N VAL A 45 -16.47 -13.87 6.37
CA VAL A 45 -16.46 -14.04 4.91
C VAL A 45 -17.63 -13.31 4.26
N ALA A 46 -18.83 -13.41 4.84
CA ALA A 46 -20.00 -12.70 4.33
C ALA A 46 -19.83 -11.17 4.44
N SER A 47 -19.26 -10.69 5.55
CA SER A 47 -18.92 -9.28 5.74
C SER A 47 -17.94 -8.78 4.67
N LEU A 48 -16.89 -9.55 4.34
CA LEU A 48 -15.96 -9.15 3.27
C LEU A 48 -16.68 -8.98 1.93
N ALA A 49 -17.60 -9.88 1.59
CA ALA A 49 -18.38 -9.77 0.36
C ALA A 49 -19.40 -8.60 0.39
N ASP A 50 -19.96 -8.27 1.55
CA ASP A 50 -20.82 -7.11 1.75
C ASP A 50 -20.04 -5.79 1.61
N GLU A 51 -18.92 -5.67 2.33
CA GLU A 51 -18.07 -4.47 2.41
C GLU A 51 -17.38 -4.16 1.09
N THR A 52 -16.99 -5.18 0.34
CA THR A 52 -16.45 -5.02 -1.03
C THR A 52 -17.53 -4.84 -2.09
N THR A 53 -18.80 -4.85 -1.70
CA THR A 53 -19.95 -4.64 -2.58
C THR A 53 -20.06 -5.67 -3.70
N MET A 54 -19.63 -6.91 -3.43
CA MET A 54 -19.73 -7.99 -4.40
C MET A 54 -21.19 -8.19 -4.83
N THR A 55 -21.40 -8.22 -6.14
CA THR A 55 -22.70 -8.58 -6.73
C THR A 55 -23.07 -10.01 -6.34
N SER A 56 -24.33 -10.38 -6.59
CA SER A 56 -24.75 -11.78 -6.40
C SER A 56 -23.93 -12.76 -7.25
N HIS A 57 -23.39 -12.33 -8.40
CA HIS A 57 -22.52 -13.14 -9.24
C HIS A 57 -21.14 -13.32 -8.60
N ALA A 58 -20.48 -12.23 -8.22
CA ALA A 58 -19.19 -12.29 -7.52
C ALA A 58 -19.26 -13.06 -6.21
N ARG A 59 -20.34 -12.92 -5.43
CA ARG A 59 -20.56 -13.69 -4.20
C ARG A 59 -20.56 -15.20 -4.44
N ARG A 60 -21.14 -15.67 -5.53
CA ARG A 60 -21.13 -17.11 -5.86
C ARG A 60 -19.72 -17.58 -6.17
N ILE A 61 -18.98 -16.83 -7.00
CA ILE A 61 -17.57 -17.09 -7.33
C ILE A 61 -16.71 -17.08 -6.05
N PHE A 62 -16.94 -16.13 -5.14
CA PHE A 62 -16.21 -16.05 -3.89
C PHE A 62 -16.53 -17.28 -3.01
N TYR A 63 -17.80 -17.54 -2.75
CA TYR A 63 -18.22 -18.59 -1.80
C TYR A 63 -17.98 -20.01 -2.27
N VAL A 64 -18.05 -20.28 -3.57
CA VAL A 64 -17.77 -21.63 -4.12
C VAL A 64 -16.29 -22.00 -3.97
N ASN A 65 -15.43 -20.99 -3.81
CA ASN A 65 -14.02 -21.16 -3.50
C ASN A 65 -13.73 -21.17 -1.99
N HIS A 66 -14.75 -21.29 -1.13
CA HIS A 66 -14.62 -21.50 0.32
C HIS A 66 -13.53 -20.63 0.98
N PRO A 67 -13.67 -19.29 0.93
CA PRO A 67 -12.62 -18.38 1.37
C PRO A 67 -12.33 -18.58 2.85
N ASP A 68 -11.04 -18.70 3.18
CA ASP A 68 -10.58 -18.93 4.55
C ASP A 68 -9.72 -17.76 5.04
N ILE A 69 -10.06 -17.21 6.21
CA ILE A 69 -9.33 -16.11 6.83
C ILE A 69 -8.34 -16.73 7.82
N ALA A 70 -7.12 -16.95 7.33
CA ALA A 70 -6.15 -17.81 7.97
C ALA A 70 -5.12 -17.04 8.79
N GLN A 71 -4.71 -17.63 9.91
CA GLN A 71 -3.56 -17.17 10.68
C GLN A 71 -2.25 -17.53 9.95
N ALA A 72 -1.14 -16.87 10.29
CA ALA A 72 0.13 -16.97 9.54
C ALA A 72 0.58 -18.42 9.25
N SER A 73 0.50 -19.30 10.25
CA SER A 73 0.93 -20.70 10.12
C SER A 73 0.06 -21.52 9.16
N GLN A 74 -1.25 -21.26 9.12
CA GLN A 74 -2.21 -21.91 8.22
C GLN A 74 -2.11 -21.28 6.82
N PHE A 75 -2.00 -19.95 6.76
CA PHE A 75 -1.84 -19.22 5.52
C PHE A 75 -0.60 -19.68 4.75
N ASN A 76 0.56 -19.77 5.39
CA ASN A 76 1.80 -20.21 4.74
C ASN A 76 1.82 -21.69 4.34
N GLN A 77 0.91 -22.52 4.86
CA GLN A 77 0.74 -23.90 4.40
C GLN A 77 -0.07 -23.97 3.10
N ALA A 78 -1.01 -23.03 2.93
CA ALA A 78 -1.86 -22.94 1.76
C ALA A 78 -1.20 -22.15 0.63
N CYS A 79 -0.72 -20.94 0.93
CA CYS A 79 -0.12 -20.00 -0.01
C CYS A 79 1.41 -20.02 0.10
N SER A 80 2.08 -20.37 -0.99
CA SER A 80 3.54 -20.27 -1.12
C SER A 80 3.91 -19.03 -1.94
N GLN A 81 4.25 -17.95 -1.23
CA GLN A 81 4.79 -16.67 -1.72
C GLN A 81 3.83 -15.77 -2.52
N GLU A 82 3.44 -14.65 -1.89
CA GLU A 82 2.81 -13.50 -2.53
C GLU A 82 3.75 -12.30 -2.46
N THR A 83 3.74 -11.47 -3.50
CA THR A 83 4.76 -10.43 -3.73
C THR A 83 4.27 -9.01 -3.41
N SER A 84 3.01 -8.85 -3.00
CA SER A 84 2.35 -7.54 -2.79
C SER A 84 1.76 -7.35 -1.37
N ILE A 85 1.17 -6.17 -1.12
CA ILE A 85 0.45 -5.82 0.13
C ILE A 85 -0.92 -6.54 0.18
N VAL A 86 -1.39 -7.04 -0.95
CA VAL A 86 -2.52 -7.96 -1.03
C VAL A 86 -2.01 -9.34 -0.62
N ILE A 87 -2.39 -9.79 0.59
CA ILE A 87 -1.86 -11.03 1.18
C ILE A 87 -2.97 -12.06 1.20
N GLY A 88 -3.19 -12.64 0.03
CA GLY A 88 -4.10 -13.73 -0.21
C GLY A 88 -3.61 -14.57 -1.37
N CYS A 89 -4.18 -15.75 -1.55
CA CYS A 89 -3.99 -16.48 -2.78
C CYS A 89 -5.28 -17.21 -3.19
N TYR A 90 -5.57 -17.16 -4.47
CA TYR A 90 -6.51 -18.06 -5.15
C TYR A 90 -5.76 -19.26 -5.70
N ILE A 91 -6.17 -20.47 -5.30
CA ILE A 91 -5.64 -21.72 -5.85
C ILE A 91 -6.78 -22.47 -6.56
N PRO A 92 -6.74 -22.61 -7.89
CA PRO A 92 -7.77 -23.29 -8.66
C PRO A 92 -8.11 -24.68 -8.08
N GLY A 93 -9.40 -24.88 -7.81
CA GLY A 93 -9.93 -26.14 -7.26
C GLY A 93 -9.61 -26.41 -5.79
N LYS A 94 -8.87 -25.53 -5.09
CA LYS A 94 -8.62 -25.64 -3.64
C LYS A 94 -9.34 -24.55 -2.84
N GLY A 95 -9.31 -23.31 -3.31
CA GLY A 95 -10.04 -22.20 -2.68
C GLY A 95 -9.27 -20.89 -2.62
N ILE A 96 -9.84 -19.94 -1.87
CA ILE A 96 -9.28 -18.62 -1.60
C ILE A 96 -8.79 -18.58 -0.15
N TYR A 97 -7.59 -18.04 0.07
CA TYR A 97 -7.03 -17.87 1.40
C TYR A 97 -6.67 -16.40 1.60
N ILE A 98 -7.04 -15.82 2.73
CA ILE A 98 -6.84 -14.42 3.08
C ILE A 98 -6.09 -14.38 4.39
N PHE A 99 -4.96 -13.69 4.44
CA PHE A 99 -4.20 -13.56 5.68
C PHE A 99 -4.94 -12.68 6.69
N ASN A 100 -5.05 -13.15 7.93
CA ASN A 100 -5.75 -12.42 8.98
C ASN A 100 -4.91 -11.26 9.55
N ILE A 101 -5.10 -10.09 8.98
CA ILE A 101 -4.52 -8.84 9.49
C ILE A 101 -5.41 -8.26 10.58
N THR A 102 -4.82 -7.97 11.74
CA THR A 102 -5.54 -7.48 12.94
C THR A 102 -5.22 -6.02 13.29
N ASP A 103 -4.17 -5.45 12.71
CA ASP A 103 -3.80 -4.05 12.92
C ASP A 103 -4.87 -3.12 12.31
N GLN A 104 -5.47 -2.29 13.16
CA GLN A 104 -6.57 -1.40 12.77
C GLN A 104 -6.14 -0.30 11.79
N ARG A 105 -4.85 0.06 11.77
CA ARG A 105 -4.30 1.02 10.78
C ARG A 105 -4.39 0.45 9.36
N LEU A 106 -4.43 -0.86 9.24
CA LEU A 106 -4.50 -1.59 7.98
C LEU A 106 -5.91 -2.14 7.70
N ALA A 107 -6.93 -1.56 8.35
CA ALA A 107 -8.32 -1.83 8.00
C ALA A 107 -8.52 -1.57 6.50
N GLY A 108 -9.14 -2.51 5.79
CA GLY A 108 -9.29 -2.45 4.34
C GLY A 108 -8.41 -3.45 3.59
N VAL A 109 -7.27 -3.90 4.14
CA VAL A 109 -6.40 -4.85 3.42
C VAL A 109 -7.14 -6.17 3.16
N LYS A 110 -7.83 -6.74 4.16
CA LYS A 110 -8.61 -7.98 3.97
C LYS A 110 -9.71 -7.82 2.92
N GLN A 111 -10.34 -6.65 2.84
CA GLN A 111 -11.38 -6.33 1.86
C GLN A 111 -10.78 -6.27 0.45
N VAL A 112 -9.67 -5.56 0.27
CA VAL A 112 -8.96 -5.50 -1.02
C VAL A 112 -8.49 -6.90 -1.43
N THR A 113 -7.91 -7.67 -0.52
CA THR A 113 -7.52 -9.07 -0.78
C THR A 113 -8.70 -9.95 -1.15
N ALA A 114 -9.81 -9.91 -0.42
CA ALA A 114 -11.00 -10.69 -0.76
C ALA A 114 -11.50 -10.39 -2.18
N ALA A 115 -11.52 -9.10 -2.56
CA ALA A 115 -11.92 -8.66 -3.88
C ALA A 115 -10.92 -9.12 -4.96
N HIS A 116 -9.62 -8.98 -4.70
CA HIS A 116 -8.53 -9.39 -5.59
C HIS A 116 -8.54 -10.89 -5.87
N GLU A 117 -8.59 -11.73 -4.83
CA GLU A 117 -8.61 -13.18 -4.99
C GLU A 117 -9.90 -13.68 -5.65
N MET A 118 -11.04 -13.04 -5.37
CA MET A 118 -12.29 -13.33 -6.07
C MET A 118 -12.18 -13.02 -7.57
N LEU A 119 -11.48 -11.93 -7.94
CA LEU A 119 -11.27 -11.56 -9.35
C LEU A 119 -10.33 -12.53 -10.07
N HIS A 120 -9.35 -13.12 -9.39
CA HIS A 120 -8.57 -14.22 -9.97
C HIS A 120 -9.44 -15.45 -10.27
N ALA A 121 -10.32 -15.82 -9.33
CA ALA A 121 -11.27 -16.90 -9.55
C ALA A 121 -12.27 -16.58 -10.67
N ALA A 122 -12.65 -15.30 -10.83
CA ALA A 122 -13.50 -14.86 -11.92
C ALA A 122 -12.77 -14.92 -13.27
N TYR A 123 -11.52 -14.46 -13.32
CA TYR A 123 -10.68 -14.48 -14.52
C TYR A 123 -10.43 -15.90 -15.04
N ASP A 124 -10.24 -16.86 -14.13
CA ASP A 124 -10.07 -18.29 -14.45
C ASP A 124 -11.31 -18.91 -15.13
N ARG A 125 -12.50 -18.34 -14.91
CA ARG A 125 -13.76 -18.79 -15.54
C ARG A 125 -13.99 -18.21 -16.92
N LEU A 126 -13.27 -17.16 -17.31
CA LEU A 126 -13.44 -16.50 -18.61
C LEU A 126 -13.03 -17.43 -19.75
N SER A 127 -13.75 -17.34 -20.87
CA SER A 127 -13.31 -17.93 -22.13
C SER A 127 -12.06 -17.21 -22.65
N LEU A 128 -11.29 -17.88 -23.53
CA LEU A 128 -10.11 -17.27 -24.15
C LEU A 128 -10.42 -15.96 -24.90
N SER A 129 -11.62 -15.82 -25.46
CA SER A 129 -12.04 -14.56 -26.10
C SER A 129 -12.30 -13.44 -25.09
N GLU A 130 -12.90 -13.78 -23.94
CA GLU A 130 -13.16 -12.81 -22.88
C GLU A 130 -11.85 -12.38 -22.19
N GLN A 131 -10.95 -13.33 -21.91
CA GLN A 131 -9.59 -13.04 -21.41
C GLN A 131 -8.87 -12.08 -22.35
N ARG A 132 -8.75 -12.39 -23.64
CA ARG A 132 -8.10 -11.49 -24.61
C ARG A 132 -8.73 -10.10 -24.66
N HIS A 133 -10.04 -10.01 -24.50
CA HIS A 133 -10.73 -8.71 -24.50
C HIS A 133 -10.36 -7.90 -23.26
N VAL A 134 -10.46 -8.48 -22.06
CA VAL A 134 -10.15 -7.75 -20.82
C VAL A 134 -8.65 -7.50 -20.65
N ASP A 135 -7.78 -8.38 -21.16
CA ASP A 135 -6.33 -8.19 -21.21
C ASP A 135 -5.99 -6.93 -22.01
N ALA A 136 -6.59 -6.74 -23.19
CA ALA A 136 -6.38 -5.55 -23.99
C ALA A 136 -6.87 -4.27 -23.30
N LEU A 137 -7.99 -4.34 -22.57
CA LEU A 137 -8.51 -3.20 -21.80
C LEU A 137 -7.58 -2.85 -20.62
N THR A 138 -7.13 -3.85 -19.87
CA THR A 138 -6.28 -3.67 -18.69
C THR A 138 -4.87 -3.21 -19.07
N GLU A 139 -4.29 -3.74 -20.14
CA GLU A 139 -3.01 -3.27 -20.69
C GLU A 139 -3.10 -1.80 -21.14
N ALA A 140 -4.17 -1.42 -21.86
CA ALA A 140 -4.38 -0.05 -22.30
C ALA A 140 -4.56 0.94 -21.13
N GLU A 141 -5.15 0.52 -20.01
CA GLU A 141 -5.21 1.35 -18.79
C GLU A 141 -3.85 1.41 -18.07
N TYR A 142 -3.13 0.29 -18.00
CA TYR A 142 -1.80 0.22 -17.38
C TYR A 142 -0.79 1.16 -18.07
N ASP A 143 -0.81 1.23 -19.41
CA ASP A 143 0.07 2.11 -20.19
C ASP A 143 -0.11 3.60 -19.87
N LYS A 144 -1.30 4.01 -19.44
CA LYS A 144 -1.62 5.40 -19.06
C LYS A 144 -1.27 5.70 -17.61
N LEU A 145 -1.04 4.68 -16.78
CA LEU A 145 -0.90 4.83 -15.34
C LEU A 145 0.37 5.62 -14.99
N THR A 146 0.30 6.49 -14.00
CA THR A 146 1.46 7.25 -13.47
C THR A 146 1.87 6.82 -12.08
N ASN A 147 1.05 6.01 -11.41
CA ASN A 147 1.32 5.51 -10.07
C ASN A 147 2.51 4.53 -10.10
N GLN A 148 3.66 5.00 -9.62
CA GLN A 148 4.89 4.21 -9.61
C GLN A 148 4.80 2.99 -8.70
N ARG A 149 4.04 3.04 -7.60
CA ARG A 149 3.84 1.89 -6.70
C ARG A 149 3.21 0.72 -7.44
N ILE A 150 2.14 0.99 -8.19
CA ILE A 150 1.44 -0.05 -8.97
C ILE A 150 2.35 -0.58 -10.08
N LYS A 151 3.09 0.30 -10.77
CA LYS A 151 4.07 -0.11 -11.79
C LYS A 151 5.15 -1.01 -11.22
N ASP A 152 5.73 -0.64 -10.08
CA ASP A 152 6.75 -1.42 -9.40
C ASP A 152 6.19 -2.77 -8.94
N ASN A 153 4.93 -2.82 -8.49
CA ASN A 153 4.27 -4.06 -8.11
C ASN A 153 4.08 -5.00 -9.31
N VAL A 154 3.54 -4.49 -10.42
CA VAL A 154 3.37 -5.25 -11.67
C VAL A 154 4.71 -5.73 -12.23
N GLU A 155 5.76 -4.91 -12.14
CA GLU A 155 7.09 -5.31 -12.59
C GLU A 155 7.69 -6.45 -11.74
N LYS A 156 7.40 -6.50 -10.45
CA LYS A 156 7.80 -7.65 -9.62
C LYS A 156 7.14 -8.95 -10.09
N TYR A 157 5.83 -8.95 -10.34
CA TYR A 157 5.15 -10.11 -10.92
C TYR A 157 5.75 -10.49 -12.28
N ARG A 158 5.95 -9.50 -13.16
CA ARG A 158 6.57 -9.70 -14.48
C ARG A 158 7.96 -10.33 -14.38
N SER A 159 8.76 -9.93 -13.40
CA SER A 159 10.11 -10.45 -13.19
C SER A 159 10.13 -11.90 -12.68
N GLN A 160 9.08 -12.33 -11.98
CA GLN A 160 8.95 -13.69 -11.46
C GLN A 160 8.31 -14.63 -12.48
N ASP A 161 7.16 -14.24 -13.04
CA ASP A 161 6.45 -14.97 -14.08
C ASP A 161 5.66 -14.00 -14.97
N PRO A 162 6.12 -13.69 -16.20
CA PRO A 162 5.39 -12.82 -17.11
C PRO A 162 3.98 -13.32 -17.47
N SER A 163 3.72 -14.63 -17.37
CA SER A 163 2.46 -15.23 -17.79
C SER A 163 1.28 -14.91 -16.88
N VAL A 164 1.54 -14.49 -15.63
CA VAL A 164 0.48 -14.13 -14.67
C VAL A 164 0.06 -12.67 -14.78
N VAL A 165 0.83 -11.83 -15.49
CA VAL A 165 0.65 -10.37 -15.50
C VAL A 165 -0.75 -9.94 -15.96
N SER A 166 -1.33 -10.59 -16.97
CA SER A 166 -2.70 -10.26 -17.41
C SER A 166 -3.73 -10.46 -16.29
N ASN A 167 -3.64 -11.60 -15.60
CA ASN A 167 -4.53 -11.93 -14.49
C ASN A 167 -4.30 -10.99 -13.29
N GLU A 168 -3.05 -10.62 -13.01
CA GLU A 168 -2.73 -9.63 -11.98
C GLU A 168 -3.27 -8.24 -12.34
N LEU A 169 -3.07 -7.75 -13.56
CA LEU A 169 -3.60 -6.47 -13.99
C LEU A 169 -5.13 -6.43 -13.91
N HIS A 170 -5.80 -7.53 -14.25
CA HIS A 170 -7.24 -7.66 -14.08
C HIS A 170 -7.68 -7.47 -12.63
N SER A 171 -6.95 -7.98 -11.65
CA SER A 171 -7.31 -7.82 -10.23
C SER A 171 -6.84 -6.48 -9.66
N ILE A 172 -5.57 -6.09 -9.87
CA ILE A 172 -4.96 -4.85 -9.36
C ILE A 172 -5.70 -3.60 -9.83
N LEU A 173 -6.02 -3.50 -11.13
CA LEU A 173 -6.68 -2.29 -11.65
C LEU A 173 -8.10 -2.14 -11.09
N ALA A 174 -8.80 -3.25 -10.85
CA ALA A 174 -10.13 -3.23 -10.28
C ALA A 174 -10.14 -2.72 -8.84
N THR A 175 -9.14 -3.11 -8.06
CA THR A 175 -9.11 -2.90 -6.61
C THR A 175 -8.31 -1.68 -6.17
N GLU A 176 -7.33 -1.23 -6.97
CA GLU A 176 -6.39 -0.17 -6.56
C GLU A 176 -6.46 1.12 -7.41
N VAL A 177 -7.03 1.07 -8.62
CA VAL A 177 -7.07 2.25 -9.52
C VAL A 177 -8.44 2.93 -9.50
N SER A 178 -8.48 4.19 -9.07
CA SER A 178 -9.73 4.98 -9.02
C SER A 178 -10.37 5.13 -10.38
N ASP A 179 -9.64 5.64 -11.36
CA ASP A 179 -10.22 6.07 -12.62
C ASP A 179 -9.84 5.10 -13.72
N LEU A 180 -10.83 4.33 -14.19
CA LEU A 180 -10.71 3.42 -15.33
C LEU A 180 -11.48 3.98 -16.52
N SER A 181 -11.16 3.52 -17.73
CA SER A 181 -12.00 3.83 -18.88
C SER A 181 -13.44 3.36 -18.67
N PRO A 182 -14.44 4.03 -19.27
CA PRO A 182 -15.85 3.64 -19.13
C PRO A 182 -16.14 2.19 -19.52
N GLU A 183 -15.39 1.65 -20.49
CA GLU A 183 -15.53 0.27 -20.94
C GLU A 183 -15.05 -0.72 -19.88
N LEU A 184 -13.86 -0.51 -19.31
CA LEU A 184 -13.34 -1.36 -18.25
C LEU A 184 -14.13 -1.23 -16.95
N GLU A 185 -14.58 -0.02 -16.60
CA GLU A 185 -15.50 0.19 -15.47
C GLU A 185 -16.81 -0.57 -15.67
N ASN A 186 -17.35 -0.56 -16.89
CA ASN A 186 -18.57 -1.30 -17.22
C ASN A 186 -18.35 -2.83 -17.12
N TYR A 187 -17.18 -3.33 -17.53
CA TYR A 187 -16.81 -4.73 -17.34
C TYR A 187 -16.82 -5.14 -15.85
N TYR A 188 -16.27 -4.32 -14.94
CA TYR A 188 -16.24 -4.66 -13.51
C TYR A 188 -17.59 -4.59 -12.78
N LYS A 189 -18.64 -3.98 -13.38
CA LYS A 189 -19.99 -3.95 -12.78
C LYS A 189 -20.62 -5.33 -12.58
N GLN A 190 -20.14 -6.34 -13.29
CA GLN A 190 -20.58 -7.72 -13.07
C GLN A 190 -20.11 -8.26 -11.72
N TYR A 191 -19.02 -7.71 -11.16
CA TYR A 191 -18.41 -8.16 -9.92
C TYR A 191 -18.71 -7.25 -8.73
N PHE A 192 -18.79 -5.93 -8.94
CA PHE A 192 -19.04 -4.97 -7.87
C PHE A 192 -20.22 -4.05 -8.18
N THR A 193 -21.09 -3.80 -7.20
CA THR A 193 -22.13 -2.77 -7.34
C THR A 193 -21.56 -1.36 -7.13
N ASP A 194 -20.50 -1.23 -6.34
CA ASP A 194 -19.72 0.00 -6.16
C ASP A 194 -18.23 -0.35 -6.05
N ARG A 195 -17.53 -0.46 -7.20
CA ARG A 195 -16.09 -0.77 -7.24
C ARG A 195 -15.26 0.25 -6.46
N GLN A 196 -15.71 1.51 -6.39
CA GLN A 196 -15.02 2.55 -5.64
C GLN A 196 -14.99 2.27 -4.14
N ALA A 197 -15.88 1.43 -3.59
CA ALA A 197 -15.78 0.96 -2.21
C ALA A 197 -14.47 0.21 -1.97
N VAL A 198 -14.08 -0.67 -2.90
CA VAL A 198 -12.82 -1.43 -2.81
C VAL A 198 -11.61 -0.50 -2.94
N VAL A 199 -11.64 0.40 -3.92
CA VAL A 199 -10.55 1.38 -4.12
C VAL A 199 -10.37 2.30 -2.90
N ARG A 200 -11.45 2.68 -2.22
CA ARG A 200 -11.38 3.47 -0.97
C ARG A 200 -10.62 2.73 0.12
N TYR A 201 -10.77 1.41 0.24
CA TYR A 201 -9.96 0.61 1.16
C TYR A 201 -8.48 0.60 0.77
N SER A 202 -8.16 0.43 -0.52
CA SER A 202 -6.78 0.49 -1.03
C SER A 202 -6.11 1.83 -0.68
N ASN A 203 -6.77 2.93 -1.03
CA ASN A 203 -6.27 4.27 -0.75
C ASN A 203 -6.07 4.52 0.75
N HIS A 204 -6.93 3.95 1.60
CA HIS A 204 -6.84 4.14 3.04
C HIS A 204 -5.58 3.50 3.64
N TYR A 205 -5.35 2.20 3.43
CA TYR A 205 -4.18 1.56 4.01
C TYR A 205 -2.88 2.00 3.32
N GLU A 206 -2.93 2.34 2.02
CA GLU A 206 -1.76 2.89 1.32
C GLU A 206 -1.32 4.23 1.92
N ALA A 207 -2.28 5.08 2.29
CA ALA A 207 -1.98 6.36 2.92
C ALA A 207 -1.22 6.19 4.25
N GLU A 208 -1.43 5.11 5.01
CA GLU A 208 -0.65 4.84 6.22
C GLU A 208 0.85 4.66 5.93
N PHE A 209 1.20 4.03 4.79
CA PHE A 209 2.59 3.89 4.38
C PHE A 209 3.14 5.19 3.78
N THR A 210 2.42 5.79 2.81
CA THR A 210 2.89 6.96 2.08
C THR A 210 3.01 8.19 2.99
N ASN A 211 2.07 8.42 3.90
CA ASN A 211 2.13 9.55 4.84
C ASN A 211 3.35 9.44 5.75
N ARG A 212 3.70 8.23 6.21
CA ARG A 212 4.86 7.99 7.07
C ARG A 212 6.18 8.15 6.33
N GLN A 213 6.27 7.61 5.11
CA GLN A 213 7.42 7.83 4.24
C GLN A 213 7.64 9.33 3.99
N GLN A 214 6.57 10.08 3.70
CA GLN A 214 6.66 11.53 3.49
C GLN A 214 7.08 12.28 4.76
N GLN A 215 6.58 11.87 5.93
CA GLN A 215 7.01 12.45 7.22
C GLN A 215 8.50 12.21 7.48
N VAL A 216 9.01 10.99 7.26
CA VAL A 216 10.44 10.68 7.40
C VAL A 216 11.27 11.53 6.44
N ALA A 217 10.88 11.63 5.16
CA ALA A 217 11.59 12.44 4.18
C ALA A 217 11.60 13.94 4.57
N ASN A 218 10.49 14.43 5.14
CA ASN A 218 10.41 15.81 5.63
C ASN A 218 11.29 16.04 6.87
N TYR A 219 11.37 15.07 7.79
CA TYR A 219 12.30 15.13 8.91
C TYR A 219 13.75 15.09 8.45
N ASP A 220 14.10 14.24 7.48
CA ASP A 220 15.45 14.18 6.92
C ASP A 220 15.89 15.52 6.32
N LYS A 221 14.98 16.21 5.61
CA LYS A 221 15.23 17.56 5.11
C LYS A 221 15.48 18.57 6.25
N GLN A 222 14.62 18.58 7.27
CA GLN A 222 14.76 19.49 8.42
C GLN A 222 16.06 19.23 9.20
N LEU A 223 16.43 17.97 9.39
CA LEU A 223 17.67 17.58 10.05
C LEU A 223 18.90 18.05 9.27
N ALA A 224 18.88 17.93 7.93
CA ALA A 224 19.96 18.43 7.08
C ALA A 224 20.12 19.96 7.19
N GLU A 225 19.00 20.70 7.17
CA GLU A 225 18.98 22.17 7.31
C GLU A 225 19.49 22.61 8.70
N LEU A 226 18.99 22.01 9.77
CA LEU A 226 19.42 22.29 11.15
C LEU A 226 20.89 21.95 11.35
N LYS A 227 21.37 20.81 10.81
CA LYS A 227 22.78 20.46 10.87
C LYS A 227 23.65 21.54 10.21
N GLY A 228 23.25 22.03 9.03
CA GLY A 228 23.92 23.15 8.38
C GLY A 228 23.94 24.42 9.23
N SER A 229 22.83 24.77 9.88
CA SER A 229 22.75 25.95 10.75
C SER A 229 23.62 25.82 12.00
N ILE A 230 23.63 24.65 12.64
CA ILE A 230 24.46 24.34 13.81
C ILE A 230 25.95 24.42 13.46
N ASP A 231 26.35 23.81 12.34
CA ASP A 231 27.76 23.79 11.92
C ASP A 231 28.24 25.22 11.59
N ALA A 232 27.42 26.02 10.88
CA ALA A 232 27.70 27.43 10.63
C ALA A 232 27.76 28.26 11.92
N GLY A 233 26.81 28.08 12.83
CA GLY A 233 26.77 28.77 14.11
C GLY A 233 27.97 28.44 15.01
N LYS A 234 28.41 27.18 15.06
CA LYS A 234 29.62 26.78 15.80
C LYS A 234 30.88 27.42 15.23
N ASN A 235 30.99 27.50 13.90
CA ASN A 235 32.12 28.18 13.26
C ASN A 235 32.14 29.67 13.60
N GLU A 236 30.99 30.34 13.54
CA GLU A 236 30.87 31.75 13.89
C GLU A 236 31.15 31.99 15.39
N LEU A 237 30.68 31.13 16.29
CA LEU A 237 31.02 31.18 17.72
C LEU A 237 32.54 31.09 17.93
N ASN A 238 33.22 30.20 17.22
CA ASN A 238 34.69 30.09 17.32
C ASN A 238 35.40 31.37 16.86
N LEU A 239 34.93 31.99 15.77
CA LEU A 239 35.47 33.27 15.29
C LEU A 239 35.24 34.41 16.30
N GLN A 240 34.01 34.55 16.78
CA GLN A 240 33.65 35.58 17.77
C GLN A 240 34.39 35.39 19.09
N LEU A 241 34.56 34.15 19.57
CA LEU A 241 35.30 33.86 20.79
C LEU A 241 36.78 34.27 20.65
N ASN A 242 37.40 34.03 19.49
CA ASN A 242 38.78 34.44 19.24
C ASN A 242 38.90 35.97 19.17
N ALA A 243 37.94 36.66 18.53
CA ALA A 243 37.89 38.12 18.51
C ALA A 243 37.71 38.73 19.91
N LEU A 244 36.81 38.16 20.73
CA LEU A 244 36.60 38.57 22.12
C LEU A 244 37.86 38.39 22.96
N LYS A 245 38.59 37.28 22.80
CA LYS A 245 39.88 37.06 23.48
C LYS A 245 40.91 38.12 23.09
N ALA A 246 41.01 38.45 21.80
CA ALA A 246 41.93 39.46 21.31
C ALA A 246 41.59 40.87 21.85
N GLU A 247 40.32 41.26 21.83
CA GLU A 247 39.87 42.55 22.36
C GLU A 247 40.04 42.63 23.88
N LYS A 248 39.80 41.53 24.60
CA LYS A 248 40.08 41.45 26.03
C LYS A 248 41.57 41.71 26.33
N ASN A 249 42.49 41.07 25.59
CA ASN A 249 43.93 41.31 25.77
C ASN A 249 44.32 42.76 25.49
N ARG A 250 43.70 43.39 24.49
CA ARG A 250 43.89 44.83 24.19
C ARG A 250 43.40 45.71 25.34
N LEU A 251 42.21 45.43 25.88
CA LEU A 251 41.65 46.16 27.03
C LEU A 251 42.55 46.03 28.27
N ASP A 252 43.04 44.82 28.56
CA ASP A 252 43.98 44.56 29.67
C ASP A 252 45.31 45.34 29.47
N SER A 253 45.77 45.49 28.22
CA SER A 253 46.93 46.31 27.86
C SER A 253 46.70 47.82 28.09
N LEU A 254 45.52 48.35 27.74
CA LEU A 254 45.18 49.75 27.99
C LEU A 254 45.17 50.09 29.48
N ILE A 255 44.64 49.19 30.33
CA ILE A 255 44.69 49.34 31.78
C ILE A 255 46.14 49.37 32.28
N SER A 256 46.97 48.40 31.88
CA SER A 256 48.37 48.32 32.35
C SER A 256 49.23 49.53 31.93
N GLN A 257 48.88 50.17 30.82
CA GLN A 257 49.50 51.42 30.34
C GLN A 257 48.89 52.70 30.94
N ASN A 258 47.93 52.56 31.87
CA ASN A 258 47.19 53.68 32.48
C ASN A 258 46.40 54.55 31.47
N ARG A 259 45.99 53.97 30.33
CA ARG A 259 45.21 54.64 29.26
C ARG A 259 43.70 54.52 29.51
N ILE A 260 43.25 55.05 30.65
CA ILE A 260 41.89 54.82 31.18
C ILE A 260 40.78 55.35 30.28
N ALA A 261 40.97 56.52 29.65
CA ALA A 261 39.96 57.10 28.76
C ALA A 261 39.69 56.22 27.52
N GLU A 262 40.74 55.64 26.95
CA GLU A 262 40.64 54.75 25.79
C GLU A 262 40.03 53.40 26.15
N TYR A 263 40.38 52.87 27.32
CA TYR A 263 39.73 51.68 27.88
C TYR A 263 38.23 51.90 28.02
N ASN A 264 37.81 52.96 28.71
CA ASN A 264 36.40 53.27 28.94
C ASN A 264 35.62 53.46 27.63
N ASN A 265 36.25 54.03 26.60
CA ASN A 265 35.64 54.21 25.28
C ASN A 265 35.47 52.88 24.51
N ALA A 266 36.32 51.88 24.75
CA ALA A 266 36.27 50.58 24.07
C ALA A 266 35.32 49.56 24.74
N VAL A 267 35.08 49.69 26.06
CA VAL A 267 34.21 48.79 26.84
C VAL A 267 32.80 48.61 26.25
N PRO A 268 32.08 49.66 25.79
CA PRO A 268 30.76 49.48 25.19
C PRO A 268 30.77 48.56 23.96
N GLY A 269 31.78 48.68 23.09
CA GLY A 269 31.93 47.83 21.91
C GLY A 269 32.24 46.38 22.27
N PHE A 270 33.11 46.16 23.25
CA PHE A 270 33.38 44.82 23.79
C PHE A 270 32.11 44.17 24.35
N ASN A 271 31.35 44.90 25.19
CA ASN A 271 30.10 44.40 25.77
C ASN A 271 29.04 44.09 24.69
N ALA A 272 28.96 44.89 23.63
CA ALA A 272 28.08 44.61 22.50
C ALA A 272 28.46 43.30 21.79
N ASN A 273 29.76 43.05 21.58
CA ASN A 273 30.24 41.80 20.98
C ASN A 273 29.96 40.58 21.87
N VAL A 274 30.10 40.72 23.20
CA VAL A 274 29.71 39.66 24.17
C VAL A 274 28.21 39.40 24.08
N GLY A 275 27.39 40.45 23.95
CA GLY A 275 25.94 40.32 23.74
C GLY A 275 25.60 39.52 22.49
N SER A 276 26.21 39.86 21.35
CA SER A 276 26.03 39.13 20.08
C SER A 276 26.47 37.66 20.17
N TYR A 277 27.58 37.39 20.84
CA TYR A 277 28.06 36.03 21.09
C TYR A 277 27.04 35.22 21.89
N ASN A 278 26.52 35.77 22.99
CA ASN A 278 25.53 35.09 23.82
C ASN A 278 24.22 34.82 23.06
N VAL A 279 23.77 35.75 22.21
CA VAL A 279 22.61 35.54 21.33
C VAL A 279 22.86 34.36 20.39
N LEU A 280 24.05 34.25 19.81
CA LEU A 280 24.39 33.15 18.93
C LEU A 280 24.49 31.81 19.67
N VAL A 281 25.03 31.79 20.90
CA VAL A 281 25.04 30.61 21.77
C VAL A 281 23.60 30.11 21.96
N HIS A 282 22.69 30.98 22.38
CA HIS A 282 21.29 30.62 22.57
C HIS A 282 20.62 30.12 21.29
N LYS A 283 20.93 30.71 20.14
CA LYS A 283 20.43 30.22 18.84
C LYS A 283 20.93 28.79 18.56
N VAL A 284 22.23 28.54 18.69
CA VAL A 284 22.82 27.22 18.42
C VAL A 284 22.27 26.17 19.38
N ASP A 285 22.11 26.49 20.66
CA ASP A 285 21.51 25.60 21.64
C ASP A 285 20.04 25.26 21.28
N ASN A 286 19.26 26.25 20.85
CA ASN A 286 17.88 26.03 20.39
C ASN A 286 17.82 25.16 19.13
N ASP A 287 18.74 25.36 18.18
CA ASP A 287 18.82 24.54 16.97
C ASP A 287 19.19 23.08 17.33
N ILE A 288 20.12 22.86 18.25
CA ILE A 288 20.49 21.52 18.75
C ILE A 288 19.30 20.85 19.45
N ASN A 289 18.57 21.58 20.30
CA ASN A 289 17.39 21.05 20.97
C ASN A 289 16.30 20.63 19.96
N THR A 290 16.05 21.48 18.96
CA THR A 290 15.10 21.18 17.88
C THR A 290 15.55 19.98 17.05
N TYR A 291 16.84 19.91 16.71
CA TYR A 291 17.43 18.77 16.00
C TYR A 291 17.18 17.45 16.75
N ASN A 292 17.48 17.43 18.05
CA ASN A 292 17.29 16.23 18.88
C ASN A 292 15.81 15.80 18.96
N GLN A 293 14.88 16.76 19.06
CA GLN A 293 13.45 16.47 19.04
C GLN A 293 12.99 15.85 17.71
N ILE A 294 13.50 16.37 16.57
CA ILE A 294 13.16 15.82 15.25
C ILE A 294 13.75 14.41 15.08
N VAL A 295 14.97 14.15 15.57
CA VAL A 295 15.54 12.80 15.57
C VAL A 295 14.63 11.81 16.31
N GLN A 296 14.11 12.20 17.48
CA GLN A 296 13.20 11.35 18.25
C GLN A 296 11.89 11.09 17.48
N SER A 297 11.25 12.13 16.95
CA SER A 297 10.02 12.00 16.16
C SER A 297 10.23 11.12 14.92
N ARG A 298 11.35 11.28 14.22
CA ARG A 298 11.71 10.45 13.06
C ARG A 298 11.87 8.98 13.44
N ASN A 299 12.56 8.70 14.55
CA ASN A 299 12.76 7.33 15.03
C ASN A 299 11.44 6.66 15.44
N ASN A 300 10.51 7.41 16.02
CA ASN A 300 9.18 6.91 16.34
C ASN A 300 8.42 6.50 15.07
N ILE A 301 8.41 7.35 14.04
CA ILE A 301 7.76 7.01 12.76
C ILE A 301 8.42 5.81 12.08
N ALA A 302 9.75 5.70 12.15
CA ALA A 302 10.45 4.53 11.63
C ALA A 302 10.04 3.23 12.36
N GLY A 303 9.86 3.29 13.69
CA GLY A 303 9.30 2.19 14.48
C GLY A 303 7.88 1.83 14.04
N GLU A 304 7.01 2.83 13.88
CA GLU A 304 5.63 2.61 13.43
C GLU A 304 5.56 1.98 12.03
N MET A 305 6.46 2.37 11.12
CA MET A 305 6.57 1.75 9.79
C MET A 305 7.02 0.29 9.86
N GLN A 306 7.96 -0.03 10.77
CA GLN A 306 8.37 -1.42 10.99
C GLN A 306 7.21 -2.26 11.55
N ASP A 307 6.44 -1.71 12.50
CA ASP A 307 5.28 -2.37 13.08
C ASP A 307 4.19 -2.64 12.02
N LEU A 308 3.93 -1.67 11.13
CA LEU A 308 3.02 -1.84 10.00
C LEU A 308 3.49 -2.93 9.04
N ALA A 309 4.77 -2.91 8.67
CA ALA A 309 5.35 -3.93 7.79
C ALA A 309 5.27 -5.33 8.42
N ASN A 310 5.53 -5.46 9.71
CA ASN A 310 5.40 -6.73 10.44
C ASN A 310 3.94 -7.22 10.51
N SER A 311 2.98 -6.31 10.58
CA SER A 311 1.55 -6.64 10.65
C SER A 311 1.00 -7.23 9.35
N ILE A 312 1.72 -7.03 8.24
CA ILE A 312 1.47 -7.64 6.93
C ILE A 312 2.56 -8.64 6.55
N ASP A 313 3.38 -9.09 7.49
CA ASP A 313 4.35 -10.15 7.20
C ASP A 313 3.77 -11.49 7.62
N SER A 314 3.32 -12.29 6.65
CA SER A 314 2.85 -13.64 6.95
C SER A 314 4.00 -14.61 7.24
N ARG A 315 5.25 -14.28 6.90
CA ARG A 315 6.38 -15.23 6.96
C ARG A 315 6.70 -15.66 8.40
N PRO A 316 7.21 -16.89 8.60
CA PRO A 316 7.66 -17.32 9.91
C PRO A 316 8.78 -16.39 10.40
N GLN A 317 8.60 -15.74 11.55
CA GLN A 317 9.69 -15.00 12.17
C GLN A 317 10.78 -16.00 12.58
N SER A 318 11.96 -15.87 11.97
CA SER A 318 13.14 -16.63 12.38
C SER A 318 13.58 -16.14 13.75
N PHE A 319 13.37 -16.97 14.77
CA PHE A 319 13.98 -16.81 16.10
C PHE A 319 15.47 -17.16 16.07
#